data_AF-A0A3M2H0Y0-F1
#
_entry.id   AF-A0A3M2H0Y0-F1
#
_cell.length_a   1.000
_cell.length_b   1.000
_cell.length_c   1.000
_cell.angle_alpha   90.00
_cell.angle_beta   90.00
_cell.angle_gamma   90.00
#
_symmetry.space_group_name_H-M   'P 1'
#
loop_
_entity.id
_entity.type
_entity.pdbx_description
1 polymer ?
#
loop_
_entity_poly.entity_id
_entity_poly.type
_entity_poly.pdbx_seq_one_letter_code
_entity_poly.pdbx_strand_id
1 'polypeptide(L)'
;MKIEKKKSASLPISSRSSSKLMVVTDSTSNMAFPRTSGKILAMHQPNYLPWLGYFYKMAHCDVFVYLDAVQFPRGQSFAARNRIKTPNGVTFLTIPLRHPKGREGKFTYLEVEFADDKWKAKHLKTVELSYKRAPFFKEIYPLYREQLLAHASFVELTIGLIETFANYLDIRSQRIRLSRLLSQFGQKSQLIVDLCQATGATVYLSGTGGGKIYNDEQFLNQHGIQLIYSDFQHPTYPQLWGDFVPSLAVLDVLFNCGRDTRRFLLANS
;
A
#
# COMPACT_ATOMS: atom_id res chain seq x y z
N MET A 1 28.90 60.18 -36.63
CA MET A 1 29.75 59.02 -36.97
C MET A 1 28.91 58.04 -37.77
N LYS A 2 29.52 57.52 -38.84
CA LYS A 2 29.01 56.70 -39.96
C LYS A 2 27.95 55.63 -39.59
N ILE A 3 26.81 55.56 -40.31
CA ILE A 3 26.50 54.66 -41.46
C ILE A 3 26.43 53.19 -40.98
N GLU A 4 25.29 52.48 -41.02
CA GLU A 4 24.74 51.66 -42.14
C GLU A 4 23.68 50.72 -41.50
N LYS A 5 22.60 50.17 -42.09
CA LYS A 5 22.00 50.18 -43.42
C LYS A 5 20.53 49.72 -43.27
N LYS A 6 19.69 50.30 -44.13
CA LYS A 6 18.27 50.04 -44.38
C LYS A 6 17.96 48.69 -45.04
N LYS A 7 16.65 48.35 -45.01
CA LYS A 7 15.80 47.56 -45.96
C LYS A 7 15.84 46.03 -45.81
N SER A 8 14.77 45.28 -46.04
CA SER A 8 13.40 45.47 -46.58
C SER A 8 12.67 44.11 -46.36
N ALA A 9 11.36 43.98 -46.22
CA ALA A 9 10.36 43.89 -47.29
C ALA A 9 9.25 42.95 -46.75
N SER A 10 8.06 43.12 -47.30
CA SER A 10 6.80 42.42 -47.05
C SER A 10 6.78 40.90 -47.31
N LEU A 11 5.81 40.26 -46.65
CA LEU A 11 5.28 38.88 -46.74
C LEU A 11 5.34 38.20 -48.11
N PRO A 12 5.39 36.85 -48.12
CA PRO A 12 4.15 36.15 -48.46
C PRO A 12 3.82 34.97 -47.53
N ILE A 13 2.50 34.80 -47.34
CA ILE A 13 1.85 33.57 -46.87
C ILE A 13 2.20 32.46 -47.86
N SER A 14 2.79 31.36 -47.38
CA SER A 14 2.91 30.14 -48.17
C SER A 14 2.47 28.92 -47.37
N SER A 15 1.59 28.18 -48.05
CA SER A 15 0.99 26.90 -47.72
C SER A 15 2.01 25.75 -47.63
N ARG A 16 1.53 24.62 -47.06
CA ARG A 16 2.10 23.26 -46.96
C ARG A 16 2.73 23.02 -45.58
N SER A 17 2.52 21.91 -44.89
CA SER A 17 2.08 20.57 -45.28
C SER A 17 1.55 19.90 -44.01
N SER A 18 0.47 19.14 -44.13
CA SER A 18 -0.04 18.28 -43.06
C SER A 18 1.00 17.21 -42.72
N SER A 19 1.79 17.46 -41.68
CA SER A 19 2.66 16.46 -41.08
C SER A 19 1.78 15.47 -40.33
N LYS A 20 1.44 14.37 -41.01
CA LYS A 20 0.79 13.19 -40.47
C LYS A 20 1.70 12.65 -39.34
N LEU A 21 1.37 12.98 -38.10
CA LEU A 21 2.06 12.41 -36.94
C LEU A 21 1.69 10.93 -36.91
N MET A 22 2.61 10.09 -37.37
CA MET A 22 2.58 8.64 -37.14
C MET A 22 2.57 8.44 -35.63
N VAL A 23 1.39 8.11 -35.09
CA VAL A 23 1.31 7.47 -33.78
C VAL A 23 1.93 6.11 -33.99
N VAL A 24 3.19 5.99 -33.59
CA VAL A 24 3.86 4.71 -33.36
C VAL A 24 3.01 4.01 -32.30
N THR A 25 2.29 2.98 -32.71
CA THR A 25 1.64 2.06 -31.78
C THR A 25 2.75 1.29 -31.09
N ASP A 26 3.17 1.78 -29.92
CA ASP A 26 3.98 0.98 -29.01
C ASP A 26 3.16 -0.24 -28.63
N SER A 27 3.58 -1.39 -29.14
CA SER A 27 3.17 -2.69 -28.67
C SER A 27 3.75 -2.89 -27.27
N THR A 28 3.13 -2.28 -26.25
CA THR A 28 3.37 -2.69 -24.88
C THR A 28 2.82 -4.09 -24.74
N SER A 29 3.75 -5.05 -24.68
CA SER A 29 3.51 -6.40 -24.23
C SER A 29 2.67 -6.34 -22.96
N ASN A 30 1.45 -6.82 -23.10
CA ASN A 30 0.47 -6.94 -22.03
C ASN A 30 0.97 -8.06 -21.10
N MET A 31 1.91 -7.75 -20.20
CA MET A 31 2.26 -8.64 -19.09
C MET A 31 1.23 -8.47 -17.99
N ALA A 32 -0.01 -8.85 -18.32
CA ALA A 32 -0.94 -9.33 -17.30
C ALA A 32 -0.23 -10.45 -16.54
N PHE A 33 -0.37 -10.50 -15.21
CA PHE A 33 0.16 -11.60 -14.43
C PHE A 33 -0.23 -12.92 -15.13
N PRO A 34 0.73 -13.76 -15.56
CA PRO A 34 0.37 -15.07 -16.08
C PRO A 34 -0.43 -15.71 -14.96
N ARG A 35 -1.70 -16.07 -15.24
CA ARG A 35 -2.52 -16.81 -14.28
C ARG A 35 -1.77 -18.11 -14.00
N THR A 36 -0.96 -18.09 -12.95
CA THR A 36 -0.28 -19.26 -12.43
C THR A 36 -1.38 -20.23 -12.09
N SER A 37 -1.27 -21.49 -12.53
CA SER A 37 -2.31 -22.51 -12.34
C SER A 37 -2.54 -22.91 -10.87
N GLY A 38 -1.93 -22.19 -9.92
CA GLY A 38 -1.92 -22.48 -8.49
C GLY A 38 -2.48 -21.34 -7.66
N LYS A 39 -3.04 -21.69 -6.51
CA LYS A 39 -3.58 -20.76 -5.53
C LYS A 39 -2.47 -19.85 -4.98
N ILE A 40 -2.70 -18.54 -5.01
CA ILE A 40 -1.73 -17.50 -4.68
C ILE A 40 -1.94 -17.04 -3.23
N LEU A 41 -0.89 -17.15 -2.43
CA LEU A 41 -0.84 -16.60 -1.07
C LEU A 41 0.02 -15.33 -1.03
N ALA A 42 -0.47 -14.31 -0.34
CA ALA A 42 0.33 -13.20 0.11
C ALA A 42 0.21 -13.05 1.63
N MET A 43 1.21 -12.44 2.27
CA MET A 43 1.16 -12.17 3.71
C MET A 43 1.82 -10.84 4.04
N HIS A 44 1.34 -10.17 5.08
CA HIS A 44 1.98 -8.95 5.58
C HIS A 44 1.60 -8.69 7.03
N GLN A 45 2.48 -8.02 7.77
CA GLN A 45 2.16 -7.49 9.09
C GLN A 45 1.01 -6.48 9.01
N PRO A 46 0.08 -6.46 9.99
CA PRO A 46 -1.05 -5.54 10.03
C PRO A 46 -0.60 -4.14 10.50
N ASN A 47 -0.01 -3.38 9.58
CA ASN A 47 0.52 -2.04 9.84
C ASN A 47 -0.59 -0.98 9.93
N TYR A 48 -0.33 0.11 10.66
CA TYR A 48 -1.22 1.25 10.75
C TYR A 48 -1.28 2.02 9.42
N LEU A 49 -2.47 2.10 8.83
CA LEU A 49 -2.75 2.82 7.58
C LEU A 49 -1.74 2.49 6.47
N PRO A 50 -1.62 1.23 6.01
CA PRO A 50 -0.55 0.84 5.10
C PRO A 50 -0.65 1.59 3.75
N TRP A 51 0.43 1.59 2.98
CA TRP A 51 0.49 2.24 1.67
C TRP A 51 -0.31 1.45 0.61
N LEU A 52 -0.58 2.07 -0.54
CA LEU A 52 -1.41 1.47 -1.59
C LEU A 52 -0.91 0.09 -2.08
N GLY A 53 0.41 -0.11 -2.17
CA GLY A 53 1.01 -1.39 -2.57
C GLY A 53 0.70 -2.56 -1.64
N TYR A 54 0.32 -2.29 -0.38
CA TYR A 54 -0.21 -3.32 0.52
C TYR A 54 -1.53 -3.89 0.00
N PHE A 55 -2.45 -3.01 -0.40
CA PHE A 55 -3.75 -3.35 -0.96
C PHE A 55 -3.63 -3.92 -2.37
N TYR A 56 -2.63 -3.49 -3.14
CA TYR A 56 -2.29 -4.11 -4.42
C TYR A 56 -1.96 -5.58 -4.23
N LYS A 57 -1.03 -5.90 -3.32
CA LYS A 57 -0.66 -7.29 -3.04
C LYS A 57 -1.86 -8.11 -2.56
N MET A 58 -2.73 -7.52 -1.76
CA MET A 58 -3.98 -8.13 -1.31
C MET A 58 -4.95 -8.40 -2.47
N ALA A 59 -5.07 -7.48 -3.43
CA ALA A 59 -5.94 -7.63 -4.59
C ALA A 59 -5.46 -8.67 -5.62
N HIS A 60 -4.18 -9.03 -5.60
CA HIS A 60 -3.54 -9.98 -6.53
C HIS A 60 -3.22 -11.35 -5.90
N CYS A 61 -3.92 -11.72 -4.82
CA CYS A 61 -3.79 -13.04 -4.21
C CYS A 61 -5.16 -13.66 -3.92
N ASP A 62 -5.21 -14.98 -3.84
CA ASP A 62 -6.42 -15.70 -3.42
C ASP A 62 -6.56 -15.67 -1.90
N VAL A 63 -5.44 -15.78 -1.17
CA VAL A 63 -5.40 -15.73 0.30
C VAL A 63 -4.38 -14.70 0.77
N PHE A 64 -4.84 -13.76 1.60
CA PHE A 64 -4.00 -12.81 2.30
C PHE A 64 -3.94 -13.14 3.79
N VAL A 65 -2.73 -13.35 4.32
CA VAL A 65 -2.53 -13.65 5.73
C VAL A 65 -1.98 -12.43 6.48
N TYR A 66 -2.72 -12.00 7.50
CA TYR A 66 -2.24 -11.03 8.48
C TYR A 66 -1.23 -11.69 9.41
N LEU A 67 0.00 -11.20 9.41
CA LEU A 67 1.06 -11.68 10.30
C LEU A 67 0.92 -11.03 11.69
N ASP A 68 -0.16 -11.34 12.39
CA ASP A 68 -0.46 -10.79 13.73
C ASP A 68 0.28 -11.52 14.87
N ALA A 69 0.66 -12.78 14.67
CA ALA A 69 1.41 -13.53 15.68
C ALA A 69 2.94 -13.40 15.56
N VAL A 70 3.47 -12.66 14.57
CA VAL A 70 4.93 -12.49 14.40
C VAL A 70 5.46 -11.39 15.33
N GLN A 71 6.78 -11.40 15.53
CA GLN A 71 7.45 -10.37 16.34
C GLN A 71 7.20 -8.97 15.78
N PHE A 72 6.83 -8.03 16.67
CA PHE A 72 6.70 -6.63 16.35
C PHE A 72 8.08 -6.02 16.04
N PRO A 73 8.21 -5.24 14.95
CA PRO A 73 9.51 -4.71 14.53
C PRO A 73 10.07 -3.70 15.55
N ARG A 74 11.38 -3.76 15.77
CA ARG A 74 12.10 -2.81 16.63
C ARG A 74 12.45 -1.52 15.86
N GLY A 75 12.64 -0.44 16.61
CA GLY A 75 13.13 0.83 16.08
C GLY A 75 12.13 1.53 15.16
N GLN A 76 12.67 2.28 14.20
CA GLN A 76 11.91 3.13 13.30
C GLN A 76 11.25 2.33 12.17
N SER A 77 10.13 1.67 12.46
CA SER A 77 9.32 0.96 11.47
C SER A 77 8.09 1.75 11.02
N PHE A 78 7.40 1.25 9.99
CA PHE A 78 6.07 1.72 9.57
C PHE A 78 4.92 0.93 10.23
N ALA A 79 5.22 0.08 11.23
CA ALA A 79 4.19 -0.73 11.87
C ALA A 79 3.12 0.13 12.55
N ALA A 80 3.53 1.10 13.38
CA ALA A 80 2.63 1.95 14.15
C ALA A 80 2.53 3.40 13.63
N ARG A 81 3.08 3.67 12.44
CA ARG A 81 3.08 5.02 11.87
C ARG A 81 3.04 5.00 10.37
N ASN A 82 2.39 6.00 9.78
CA ASN A 82 2.52 6.28 8.37
C ASN A 82 2.40 7.79 8.09
N ARG A 83 2.72 8.18 6.87
CA ARG A 83 2.78 9.57 6.43
C ARG A 83 1.48 9.98 5.75
N ILE A 84 1.07 11.21 6.00
CA ILE A 84 -0.01 11.89 5.29
C ILE A 84 0.48 13.24 4.77
N LYS A 85 -0.22 13.78 3.78
CA LYS A 85 0.06 15.11 3.24
C LYS A 85 -0.84 16.14 3.92
N THR A 86 -0.22 17.23 4.38
CA THR A 86 -0.92 18.33 5.04
C THR A 86 -0.65 19.65 4.29
N PRO A 87 -1.38 20.74 4.60
CA PRO A 87 -1.08 22.05 4.04
C PRO A 87 0.36 22.52 4.28
N ASN A 88 1.01 22.03 5.34
CA ASN A 88 2.37 22.41 5.74
C ASN A 88 3.41 21.33 5.36
N GLY A 89 3.08 20.45 4.42
CA GLY A 89 3.94 19.35 3.99
C GLY A 89 3.60 18.01 4.62
N VAL A 90 4.51 17.05 4.48
CA VAL A 90 4.31 15.66 4.90
C VAL A 90 4.55 15.51 6.40
N THR A 91 3.65 14.82 7.09
CA THR A 91 3.83 14.50 8.52
C THR A 91 3.48 13.05 8.82
N PHE A 92 4.02 12.52 9.91
CA PHE A 92 3.68 11.20 10.42
C PHE A 92 2.47 11.26 11.36
N LEU A 93 1.52 10.36 11.12
CA LEU A 93 0.59 9.89 12.14
C LEU A 93 1.26 8.72 12.86
N THR A 94 1.56 8.86 14.15
CA THR A 94 2.24 7.83 14.95
C THR A 94 1.37 7.44 16.13
N ILE A 95 0.99 6.17 16.21
CA ILE A 95 0.34 5.62 17.40
C ILE A 95 1.40 5.44 18.49
N PRO A 96 1.24 6.07 19.66
CA PRO A 96 2.12 5.83 20.80
C PRO A 96 1.80 4.46 21.38
N LEU A 97 2.82 3.61 21.49
CA LEU A 97 2.67 2.23 21.94
C LEU A 97 3.33 1.99 23.30
N ARG A 98 2.73 1.12 24.09
CA ARG A 98 3.31 0.51 25.27
C ARG A 98 3.78 -0.88 24.90
N HIS A 99 5.00 -1.21 25.31
CA HIS A 99 5.59 -2.51 25.06
C HIS A 99 5.68 -3.31 26.37
N PRO A 100 5.53 -4.65 26.31
CA PRO A 100 5.76 -5.50 27.47
C PRO A 100 7.16 -5.28 28.06
N LYS A 101 7.22 -5.05 29.38
CA LYS A 101 8.48 -4.92 30.12
C LYS A 101 9.18 -6.28 30.24
N GLY A 102 10.51 -6.27 30.38
CA GLY A 102 11.29 -7.48 30.69
C GLY A 102 11.47 -8.47 29.54
N ARG A 103 11.02 -8.14 28.32
CA ARG A 103 11.14 -9.04 27.15
C ARG A 103 12.18 -8.60 26.12
N GLU A 104 13.04 -7.63 26.46
CA GLU A 104 14.11 -7.13 25.58
C GLU A 104 13.66 -6.77 24.15
N GLY A 105 12.40 -6.33 23.96
CA GLY A 105 11.86 -6.06 22.63
C GLY A 105 11.47 -7.32 21.81
N LYS A 106 11.19 -8.44 22.47
CA LYS A 106 10.64 -9.68 21.90
C LYS A 106 9.17 -9.81 22.32
N PHE A 107 8.28 -9.22 21.54
CA PHE A 107 6.83 -9.30 21.70
C PHE A 107 6.19 -9.30 20.32
N THR A 108 4.99 -9.86 20.21
CA THR A 108 4.24 -9.99 18.95
C THR A 108 3.30 -8.81 18.71
N TYR A 109 2.66 -8.72 17.54
CA TYR A 109 1.62 -7.70 17.31
C TYR A 109 0.42 -7.86 18.26
N LEU A 110 0.10 -9.10 18.68
CA LEU A 110 -0.98 -9.40 19.63
C LEU A 110 -0.73 -8.79 21.03
N GLU A 111 0.52 -8.53 21.38
CA GLU A 111 0.92 -8.07 22.72
C GLU A 111 1.16 -6.55 22.78
N VAL A 112 0.88 -5.83 21.69
CA VAL A 112 1.06 -4.38 21.60
C VAL A 112 -0.20 -3.65 22.07
N GLU A 113 0.00 -2.75 23.02
CA GLU A 113 -1.05 -1.89 23.57
C GLU A 113 -0.77 -0.42 23.25
N PHE A 114 -1.81 0.41 23.30
CA PHE A 114 -1.62 1.86 23.23
C PHE A 114 -0.97 2.38 24.52
N ALA A 115 -0.10 3.38 24.40
CA ALA A 115 0.45 4.05 25.57
C ALA A 115 -0.60 4.92 26.28
N ASP A 116 -1.48 5.53 25.48
CA ASP A 116 -2.61 6.37 25.84
C ASP A 116 -3.63 6.39 24.67
N ASP A 117 -4.80 7.00 24.85
CA ASP A 117 -5.82 7.17 23.80
C ASP A 117 -5.89 8.60 23.22
N LYS A 118 -5.12 9.57 23.75
CA LYS A 118 -5.18 10.98 23.34
C LYS A 118 -4.75 11.17 21.88
N TRP A 119 -3.90 10.28 21.38
CA TRP A 119 -3.48 10.28 19.98
C TRP A 119 -4.66 10.11 19.01
N LYS A 120 -5.75 9.42 19.39
CA LYS A 120 -6.92 9.22 18.52
C LYS A 120 -7.53 10.56 18.13
N ALA A 121 -7.84 11.40 19.13
CA ALA A 121 -8.38 12.74 18.90
C ALA A 121 -7.41 13.61 18.09
N LYS A 122 -6.11 13.52 18.35
CA LYS A 122 -5.08 14.22 17.56
C LYS A 122 -5.06 13.77 16.11
N HIS A 123 -5.09 12.47 15.84
CA HIS A 123 -5.09 11.91 14.49
C HIS A 123 -6.35 12.30 13.75
N LEU A 124 -7.53 12.17 14.36
CA LEU A 124 -8.82 12.58 13.78
C LEU A 124 -8.78 14.05 13.35
N LYS A 125 -8.39 14.96 14.25
CA LYS A 125 -8.26 16.39 13.95
C LYS A 125 -7.23 16.67 12.84
N THR A 126 -6.11 15.97 12.85
CA THR A 126 -5.05 16.15 11.84
C THR A 126 -5.53 15.71 10.46
N VAL A 127 -6.19 14.54 10.38
CA VAL A 127 -6.76 14.01 9.14
C VAL A 127 -7.88 14.92 8.63
N GLU A 128 -8.79 15.35 9.50
CA GLU A 128 -9.86 16.27 9.15
C GLU A 128 -9.32 17.57 8.55
N LEU A 129 -8.39 18.26 9.24
CA LEU A 129 -7.83 19.51 8.72
C LEU A 129 -7.05 19.33 7.42
N SER A 130 -6.42 18.15 7.23
CA SER A 130 -5.62 17.83 6.05
C SER A 130 -6.45 17.39 4.84
N TYR A 131 -7.65 16.86 5.04
CA TYR A 131 -8.43 16.24 3.96
C TYR A 131 -9.88 16.69 3.88
N LYS A 132 -10.40 17.57 4.75
CA LYS A 132 -11.81 18.03 4.69
C LYS A 132 -12.25 18.64 3.35
N ARG A 133 -11.29 19.08 2.53
CA ARG A 133 -11.52 19.64 1.18
C ARG A 133 -11.36 18.61 0.06
N ALA A 134 -10.99 17.37 0.38
CA ALA A 134 -10.81 16.31 -0.61
C ALA A 134 -12.18 15.82 -1.13
N PRO A 135 -12.29 15.44 -2.42
CA PRO A 135 -13.57 15.07 -3.03
C PRO A 135 -14.34 13.97 -2.30
N PHE A 136 -13.64 12.99 -1.72
CA PHE A 136 -14.24 11.83 -1.06
C PHE A 136 -14.16 11.89 0.47
N PHE A 137 -13.91 13.07 1.05
CA PHE A 137 -13.79 13.22 2.51
C PHE A 137 -15.02 12.70 3.26
N LYS A 138 -16.22 13.09 2.82
CA LYS A 138 -17.48 12.71 3.47
C LYS A 138 -17.75 11.21 3.47
N GLU A 139 -17.16 10.48 2.52
CA GLU A 139 -17.33 9.03 2.38
C GLU A 139 -16.28 8.27 3.20
N ILE A 140 -15.01 8.70 3.15
CA ILE A 140 -13.89 7.97 3.76
C ILE A 140 -13.70 8.33 5.24
N TYR A 141 -13.93 9.58 5.63
CA TYR A 141 -13.64 10.02 6.99
C TYR A 141 -14.49 9.30 8.06
N PRO A 142 -15.80 9.06 7.88
CA PRO A 142 -16.58 8.26 8.83
C PRO A 142 -16.01 6.86 9.03
N LEU A 143 -15.64 6.17 7.94
CA LEU A 143 -15.04 4.83 7.99
C LEU A 143 -13.74 4.81 8.80
N TYR A 144 -12.86 5.77 8.57
CA TYR A 144 -11.62 5.94 9.35
C TYR A 144 -11.92 6.25 10.82
N ARG A 145 -12.84 7.18 11.08
CA ARG A 145 -13.19 7.64 12.41
C ARG A 145 -13.79 6.53 13.26
N GLU A 146 -14.72 5.77 12.71
CA GLU A 146 -15.38 4.67 13.41
C GLU A 146 -14.38 3.63 13.88
N GLN A 147 -13.45 3.19 13.00
CA GLN A 147 -12.41 2.24 13.39
C GLN A 147 -11.49 2.79 14.49
N LEU A 148 -11.09 4.08 14.41
CA LEU A 148 -10.26 4.69 15.45
C LEU A 148 -10.93 4.70 16.83
N LEU A 149 -12.26 4.84 16.88
CA LEU A 149 -13.01 4.93 18.12
C LEU A 149 -13.46 3.57 18.65
N ALA A 150 -13.67 2.58 17.77
CA ALA A 150 -14.18 1.26 18.14
C ALA A 150 -13.14 0.37 18.84
N HIS A 151 -11.84 0.57 18.57
CA HIS A 151 -10.80 -0.36 18.98
C HIS A 151 -9.92 0.16 20.10
N ALA A 152 -9.70 -0.67 21.12
CA ALA A 152 -8.75 -0.45 22.22
C ALA A 152 -7.43 -1.23 22.05
N SER A 153 -7.38 -2.15 21.08
CA SER A 153 -6.19 -2.96 20.76
C SER A 153 -5.54 -2.48 19.47
N PHE A 154 -4.20 -2.48 19.42
CA PHE A 154 -3.44 -2.06 18.25
C PHE A 154 -3.74 -2.95 17.04
N VAL A 155 -3.68 -4.27 17.20
CA VAL A 155 -3.88 -5.21 16.11
C VAL A 155 -5.33 -5.23 15.62
N GLU A 156 -6.30 -5.09 16.53
CA GLU A 156 -7.72 -4.98 16.16
C GLU A 156 -7.99 -3.71 15.37
N LEU A 157 -7.40 -2.59 15.79
CA LEU A 157 -7.49 -1.34 15.06
C LEU A 157 -6.88 -1.44 13.66
N THR A 158 -5.65 -1.95 13.53
CA THR A 158 -4.97 -1.96 12.23
C THR A 158 -5.65 -2.92 11.26
N ILE A 159 -6.04 -4.13 11.71
CA ILE A 159 -6.82 -5.06 10.89
C ILE A 159 -8.19 -4.46 10.56
N GLY A 160 -8.88 -3.85 11.52
CA GLY A 160 -10.19 -3.22 11.29
C GLY A 160 -10.14 -2.11 10.22
N LEU A 161 -9.12 -1.24 10.27
CA LEU A 161 -8.87 -0.23 9.24
C LEU A 161 -8.58 -0.87 7.87
N ILE A 162 -7.72 -1.88 7.83
CA ILE A 162 -7.34 -2.56 6.58
C ILE A 162 -8.57 -3.25 5.97
N GLU A 163 -9.33 -4.01 6.75
CA GLU A 163 -10.56 -4.68 6.32
C GLU A 163 -11.59 -3.67 5.80
N THR A 164 -11.78 -2.57 6.53
CA THR A 164 -12.71 -1.50 6.13
C THR A 164 -12.35 -0.95 4.75
N PHE A 165 -11.08 -0.63 4.51
CA PHE A 165 -10.64 -0.09 3.22
C PHE A 165 -10.57 -1.16 2.12
N ALA A 166 -10.22 -2.40 2.44
CA ALA A 166 -10.22 -3.50 1.49
C ALA A 166 -11.66 -3.79 0.99
N ASN A 167 -12.65 -3.79 1.90
CA ASN A 167 -14.06 -3.94 1.57
C ASN A 167 -14.58 -2.74 0.76
N TYR A 168 -14.20 -1.53 1.15
CA TYR A 168 -14.52 -0.31 0.40
C TYR A 168 -14.03 -0.39 -1.07
N LEU A 169 -12.86 -0.99 -1.29
CA LEU A 169 -12.24 -1.16 -2.60
C LEU A 169 -12.65 -2.45 -3.33
N ASP A 170 -13.62 -3.21 -2.83
CA ASP A 170 -14.05 -4.50 -3.40
C ASP A 170 -12.87 -5.45 -3.66
N ILE A 171 -11.98 -5.59 -2.67
CA ILE A 171 -10.90 -6.57 -2.69
C ILE A 171 -11.44 -7.93 -2.21
N ARG A 172 -11.28 -8.95 -3.06
CA ARG A 172 -11.99 -10.24 -2.93
C ARG A 172 -11.16 -11.37 -2.35
N SER A 173 -9.86 -11.18 -2.15
CA SER A 173 -8.99 -12.18 -1.52
C SER A 173 -9.60 -12.66 -0.20
N GLN A 174 -9.51 -13.95 0.09
CA GLN A 174 -9.80 -14.47 1.43
C GLN A 174 -8.76 -13.91 2.41
N ARG A 175 -9.20 -13.32 3.53
CA ARG A 175 -8.29 -12.69 4.50
C ARG A 175 -8.33 -13.44 5.82
N ILE A 176 -7.17 -13.87 6.31
CA ILE A 176 -7.03 -14.76 7.45
C ILE A 176 -5.96 -14.22 8.40
N ARG A 177 -6.10 -14.47 9.70
CA ARG A 177 -5.08 -14.15 10.70
C ARG A 177 -4.15 -15.34 10.93
N LEU A 178 -2.84 -15.11 10.96
CA LEU A 178 -1.84 -16.15 11.27
C LEU A 178 -2.17 -16.83 12.61
N SER A 179 -2.46 -16.03 13.64
CA SER A 179 -2.80 -16.52 14.99
C SER A 179 -4.00 -17.49 15.04
N ARG A 180 -4.88 -17.44 14.04
CA ARG A 180 -6.06 -18.32 13.93
C ARG A 180 -5.84 -19.51 13.00
N LEU A 181 -4.82 -19.43 12.15
CA LEU A 181 -4.52 -20.45 11.14
C LEU A 181 -3.51 -21.48 11.66
N LEU A 182 -2.48 -21.03 12.38
CA LEU A 182 -1.39 -21.87 12.86
C LEU A 182 -1.12 -21.62 14.35
N SER A 183 -1.07 -22.69 15.14
CA SER A 183 -0.65 -22.64 16.55
C SER A 183 0.87 -22.65 16.70
N GLN A 184 1.58 -23.21 15.72
CA GLN A 184 3.04 -23.26 15.63
C GLN A 184 3.46 -23.01 14.17
N PHE A 185 4.55 -22.27 14.01
CA PHE A 185 5.10 -21.92 12.70
C PHE A 185 6.59 -21.58 12.82
N GLY A 186 7.33 -21.80 11.74
CA GLY A 186 8.73 -21.44 11.62
C GLY A 186 8.94 -19.94 11.39
N GLN A 187 10.17 -19.56 11.03
CA GLN A 187 10.53 -18.17 10.75
C GLN A 187 10.95 -18.00 9.29
N LYS A 188 10.87 -16.76 8.78
CA LYS A 188 11.33 -16.40 7.42
C LYS A 188 10.71 -17.32 6.35
N SER A 189 11.52 -17.98 5.52
CA SER A 189 11.05 -18.89 4.46
C SER A 189 10.25 -20.08 4.98
N GLN A 190 10.53 -20.59 6.19
CA GLN A 190 9.73 -21.67 6.77
C GLN A 190 8.29 -21.22 7.05
N LEU A 191 8.09 -19.99 7.54
CA LEU A 191 6.74 -19.44 7.73
C LEU A 191 5.95 -19.37 6.42
N ILE A 192 6.62 -19.09 5.30
CA ILE A 192 6.00 -19.09 3.97
C ILE A 192 5.52 -20.51 3.63
N VAL A 193 6.38 -21.52 3.84
CA VAL A 193 6.04 -22.93 3.60
C VAL A 193 4.84 -23.35 4.44
N ASP A 194 4.88 -23.08 5.75
CA ASP A 194 3.82 -23.48 6.69
C ASP A 194 2.46 -22.87 6.28
N LEU A 195 2.45 -21.59 5.89
CA LEU A 195 1.25 -20.90 5.44
C LEU A 195 0.75 -21.42 4.09
N CYS A 196 1.64 -21.70 3.14
CA CYS A 196 1.27 -22.25 1.85
C CYS A 196 0.64 -23.64 2.00
N GLN A 197 1.25 -24.50 2.82
CA GLN A 197 0.70 -25.83 3.13
C GLN A 197 -0.66 -25.74 3.81
N ALA A 198 -0.81 -24.89 4.84
CA ALA A 198 -2.07 -24.73 5.57
C ALA A 198 -3.22 -24.17 4.72
N THR A 199 -2.91 -23.46 3.63
CA THR A 199 -3.91 -22.83 2.76
C THR A 199 -4.08 -23.55 1.42
N GLY A 200 -3.22 -24.53 1.11
CA GLY A 200 -3.16 -25.18 -0.21
C GLY A 200 -2.63 -24.26 -1.32
N ALA A 201 -1.91 -23.19 -0.96
CA ALA A 201 -1.28 -22.30 -1.95
C ALA A 201 0.02 -22.91 -2.48
N THR A 202 0.28 -22.74 -3.77
CA THR A 202 1.52 -23.19 -4.43
C THR A 202 2.30 -22.02 -5.03
N VAL A 203 1.80 -20.80 -4.84
CA VAL A 203 2.45 -19.58 -5.28
C VAL A 203 2.49 -18.61 -4.10
N TYR A 204 3.67 -18.06 -3.81
CA TYR A 204 3.84 -17.00 -2.83
C TYR A 204 4.13 -15.67 -3.51
N LEU A 205 3.18 -14.73 -3.39
CA LEU A 205 3.34 -13.35 -3.83
C LEU A 205 4.01 -12.51 -2.75
N SER A 206 5.30 -12.24 -2.96
CA SER A 206 6.12 -11.42 -2.08
C SER A 206 6.15 -9.94 -2.49
N GLY A 207 6.42 -9.06 -1.53
CA GLY A 207 6.74 -7.67 -1.84
C GLY A 207 8.20 -7.51 -2.26
N THR A 208 8.52 -6.45 -2.99
CA THR A 208 9.88 -6.14 -3.48
C THR A 208 10.83 -5.59 -2.43
N GLY A 209 10.34 -5.25 -1.23
CA GLY A 209 11.16 -4.79 -0.10
C GLY A 209 11.97 -5.92 0.55
N GLY A 210 11.86 -6.10 1.87
CA GLY A 210 12.64 -7.11 2.61
C GLY A 210 12.51 -8.54 2.08
N GLY A 211 11.43 -8.88 1.36
CA GLY A 211 11.26 -10.19 0.73
C GLY A 211 12.39 -10.56 -0.25
N LYS A 212 12.96 -9.61 -0.99
CA LYS A 212 14.10 -9.90 -1.89
C LYS A 212 15.38 -10.28 -1.15
N ILE A 213 15.51 -9.88 0.11
CA ILE A 213 16.70 -10.14 0.94
C ILE A 213 16.55 -11.43 1.73
N TYR A 214 15.32 -11.78 2.15
CA TYR A 214 15.09 -12.87 3.10
C TYR A 214 14.46 -14.13 2.51
N ASN A 215 13.83 -14.06 1.33
CA ASN A 215 13.23 -15.23 0.72
C ASN A 215 14.32 -16.11 0.11
N ASP A 216 14.25 -17.40 0.44
CA ASP A 216 15.10 -18.42 -0.16
C ASP A 216 14.29 -19.14 -1.25
N GLU A 217 14.48 -18.71 -2.50
CA GLU A 217 13.73 -19.24 -3.64
C GLU A 217 13.98 -20.73 -3.87
N GLN A 218 15.23 -21.20 -3.69
CA GLN A 218 15.57 -22.61 -3.85
C GLN A 218 14.84 -23.45 -2.80
N PHE A 219 14.82 -22.99 -1.55
CA PHE A 219 14.11 -23.65 -0.46
C PHE A 219 12.59 -23.70 -0.69
N LEU A 220 11.99 -22.63 -1.21
CA LEU A 220 10.56 -22.59 -1.53
C LEU A 220 10.23 -23.55 -2.69
N ASN A 221 11.06 -23.57 -3.74
CA ASN A 221 10.88 -24.47 -4.88
C ASN A 221 10.97 -25.95 -4.48
N GLN A 222 11.83 -26.32 -3.52
CA GLN A 222 11.89 -27.68 -2.96
C GLN A 222 10.58 -28.11 -2.29
N HIS A 223 9.78 -27.15 -1.81
CA HIS A 223 8.46 -27.38 -1.23
C HIS A 223 7.32 -27.20 -2.24
N GLY A 224 7.63 -27.08 -3.54
CA GLY A 224 6.63 -26.89 -4.59
C GLY A 224 5.98 -25.51 -4.58
N ILE A 225 6.63 -24.50 -3.98
CA ILE A 225 6.11 -23.15 -3.88
C ILE A 225 6.86 -22.24 -4.84
N GLN A 226 6.15 -21.73 -5.86
CA GLN A 226 6.68 -20.72 -6.76
C GLN A 226 6.72 -19.36 -6.05
N LEU A 227 7.89 -18.74 -6.01
CA LEU A 227 8.04 -17.37 -5.54
C LEU A 227 7.81 -16.38 -6.68
N ILE A 228 6.89 -15.43 -6.50
CA ILE A 228 6.72 -14.29 -7.40
C ILE A 228 6.84 -12.98 -6.61
N TYR A 229 7.31 -11.93 -7.26
CA TYR A 229 7.41 -10.60 -6.66
C TYR A 229 6.34 -9.67 -7.24
N SER A 230 5.72 -8.89 -6.35
CA SER A 230 4.80 -7.83 -6.75
C SER A 230 5.51 -6.84 -7.67
N ASP A 231 4.85 -6.55 -8.78
CA ASP A 231 5.25 -5.59 -9.80
C ASP A 231 4.71 -4.18 -9.52
N PHE A 232 4.11 -3.95 -8.33
CA PHE A 232 3.41 -2.71 -7.99
C PHE A 232 4.23 -1.46 -8.35
N GLN A 233 3.71 -0.70 -9.30
CA GLN A 233 4.19 0.62 -9.63
C GLN A 233 3.30 1.65 -8.96
N HIS A 234 3.90 2.59 -8.23
CA HIS A 234 3.11 3.60 -7.54
C HIS A 234 2.44 4.53 -8.56
N PRO A 235 1.10 4.60 -8.60
CA PRO A 235 0.40 5.47 -9.54
C PRO A 235 0.60 6.93 -9.15
N THR A 236 0.44 7.83 -10.12
CA THR A 236 0.16 9.24 -9.85
C THR A 236 -1.34 9.47 -9.84
N TYR A 237 -1.80 10.34 -8.96
CA TYR A 237 -3.21 10.68 -8.79
C TYR A 237 -3.34 12.09 -8.22
N PRO A 238 -4.52 12.73 -8.31
CA PRO A 238 -4.74 14.05 -7.73
C PRO A 238 -4.48 14.03 -6.23
N GLN A 239 -3.73 15.00 -5.72
CA GLN A 239 -3.53 15.21 -4.30
C GLN A 239 -3.84 16.66 -3.94
N LEU A 240 -4.29 16.89 -2.72
CA LEU A 240 -4.30 18.23 -2.14
C LEU A 240 -2.85 18.75 -1.96
N TRP A 241 -2.70 20.05 -1.73
CA TRP A 241 -1.44 20.67 -1.28
C TRP A 241 -0.28 20.66 -2.29
N GLY A 242 -0.56 20.80 -3.59
CA GLY A 242 0.48 20.99 -4.62
C GLY A 242 1.13 19.68 -5.06
N ASP A 243 2.45 19.70 -5.26
CA ASP A 243 3.23 18.64 -5.90
C ASP A 243 2.97 17.24 -5.34
N PHE A 244 2.97 16.26 -6.24
CA PHE A 244 2.68 14.87 -5.90
C PHE A 244 3.72 14.28 -4.93
N VAL A 245 3.25 13.58 -3.90
CA VAL A 245 4.09 12.87 -2.93
C VAL A 245 3.76 11.37 -2.98
N PRO A 246 4.72 10.50 -3.37
CA PRO A 246 4.49 9.06 -3.40
C PRO A 246 4.59 8.42 -2.01
N SER A 247 4.07 7.19 -1.91
CA SER A 247 4.22 6.30 -0.75
C SER A 247 3.66 6.88 0.56
N LEU A 248 2.54 7.59 0.47
CA LEU A 248 1.74 8.00 1.62
C LEU A 248 0.86 6.83 2.10
N ALA A 249 0.22 6.99 3.26
CA ALA A 249 -0.84 6.12 3.70
C ALA A 249 -1.94 5.99 2.62
N VAL A 250 -2.57 4.82 2.50
CA VAL A 250 -3.71 4.59 1.57
C VAL A 250 -4.82 5.63 1.73
N LEU A 251 -4.92 6.21 2.93
CA LEU A 251 -5.88 7.25 3.27
C LEU A 251 -5.79 8.46 2.33
N ASP A 252 -4.60 8.82 1.86
CA ASP A 252 -4.40 9.94 0.94
C ASP A 252 -5.09 9.68 -0.42
N VAL A 253 -4.83 8.53 -1.05
CA VAL A 253 -5.48 8.18 -2.32
C VAL A 253 -6.99 7.97 -2.14
N LEU A 254 -7.43 7.38 -1.02
CA LEU A 254 -8.86 7.20 -0.75
C LEU A 254 -9.59 8.54 -0.64
N PHE A 255 -9.02 9.53 0.04
CA PHE A 255 -9.66 10.85 0.13
C PHE A 255 -9.73 11.59 -1.21
N ASN A 256 -8.74 11.39 -2.09
CA ASN A 256 -8.68 12.06 -3.37
C ASN A 256 -9.41 11.33 -4.50
N CYS A 257 -9.49 10.00 -4.45
CA CYS A 257 -10.00 9.16 -5.54
C CYS A 257 -11.16 8.23 -5.14
N GLY A 258 -11.47 8.05 -3.85
CA GLY A 258 -12.57 7.20 -3.41
C GLY A 258 -12.47 5.80 -4.00
N ARG A 259 -13.58 5.26 -4.50
CA ARG A 259 -13.64 3.93 -5.14
C ARG A 259 -12.81 3.82 -6.41
N ASP A 260 -12.54 4.93 -7.11
CA ASP A 260 -11.71 4.94 -8.30
C ASP A 260 -10.26 4.51 -8.00
N THR A 261 -9.82 4.61 -6.73
CA THR A 261 -8.56 4.01 -6.25
C THR A 261 -8.39 2.55 -6.69
N ARG A 262 -9.50 1.80 -6.81
CA ARG A 262 -9.51 0.40 -7.23
C ARG A 262 -8.86 0.18 -8.59
N ARG A 263 -8.93 1.13 -9.53
CA ARG A 263 -8.30 0.98 -10.85
C ARG A 263 -6.78 0.84 -10.76
N PHE A 264 -6.17 1.51 -9.77
CA PHE A 264 -4.73 1.42 -9.52
C PHE A 264 -4.33 0.06 -8.94
N LEU A 265 -5.29 -0.69 -8.40
CA LEU A 265 -5.07 -2.05 -7.93
C LEU A 265 -5.15 -3.07 -9.06
N LEU A 266 -5.89 -2.78 -10.14
CA LEU A 266 -6.16 -3.74 -11.21
C LEU A 266 -5.45 -3.46 -12.54
N ALA A 267 -4.74 -2.34 -12.66
CA ALA A 267 -4.18 -1.89 -13.94
C ALA A 267 -3.15 -2.86 -14.58
N ASN A 268 -2.75 -3.94 -13.90
CA ASN A 268 -1.82 -4.96 -14.40
C ASN A 268 -2.43 -6.39 -14.35
N SER A 269 -3.75 -6.53 -14.19
CA SER A 269 -4.47 -7.81 -14.13
C SER A 269 -5.03 -8.26 -15.46
#